data_AF-D7DWU6-F1
#
_entry.id   AF-D7DWU6-F1
#
_cell.length_a   1.000
_cell.length_b   1.000
_cell.length_c   1.000
_cell.angle_alpha   90.00
_cell.angle_beta   90.00
_cell.angle_gamma   90.00
#
_symmetry.space_group_name_H-M   'P 1'
#
loop_
_entity.id
_entity.type
_entity.pdbx_description
1 polymer ?
#
loop_
_entity_poly.entity_id
_entity_poly.type
_entity_poly.pdbx_seq_one_letter_code
_entity_poly.pdbx_strand_id
1 'polypeptide(L)'
;MTNLLALQSLKQGHWFKLICGASFQHLPAVRSLTLAYTLAGADCIDVAADPAVVVATQAGLQAAKDLAREAQKQGFGFKGDLPLLMVSLNDGEDPHFRKAEFNASSCPVDCPRPCEKICPAQAIVFNNIKDSFSGIIAEKCYGCGRCIPVCPYEMINTTSYISTPEAIAPLIMSKGIDAIEIHTKVGRLAEFQRLWVAIAPWADKLKLIAISCNDGKGLIDYLQAIYDLIIPHPEILIWQTDGRSMSGDIGNGTTIAGIKLGQKVLAANLPGYVQLAGGTNSYTVPKLKSIGLLKESGEHGAGGREQRAGSSQQGAADKGENTSPLQRQSPAFISGVAYGSYARVLLSPILEQLENKEVITTSVKANLRLEDEPELLWQAVKLAHSLVSQIKSQ
;
A
#
# COMPACT_ATOMS: atom_id res chain seq x y z
N MET A 1 -18.31 15.31 0.93
CA MET A 1 -17.53 15.32 -0.33
C MET A 1 -16.02 15.31 -0.03
N THR A 2 -15.52 14.34 0.73
CA THR A 2 -14.15 14.35 1.30
C THR A 2 -13.15 13.41 0.61
N ASN A 3 -13.53 12.74 -0.49
CA ASN A 3 -12.73 11.68 -1.13
C ASN A 3 -12.44 11.91 -2.62
N LEU A 4 -12.80 13.09 -3.14
CA LEU A 4 -12.61 13.44 -4.55
C LEU A 4 -11.12 13.57 -4.90
N LEU A 5 -10.28 14.05 -3.97
CA LEU A 5 -8.86 14.24 -4.21
C LEU A 5 -8.09 12.93 -4.36
N ALA A 6 -8.38 11.91 -3.54
CA ALA A 6 -7.73 10.61 -3.64
C ALA A 6 -7.97 9.98 -5.03
N LEU A 7 -9.22 9.94 -5.48
CA LEU A 7 -9.56 9.39 -6.80
C LEU A 7 -9.02 10.25 -7.96
N GLN A 8 -8.88 11.57 -7.74
CA GLN A 8 -8.22 12.44 -8.71
C GLN A 8 -6.72 12.16 -8.80
N SER A 9 -6.02 11.93 -7.69
CA SER A 9 -4.61 11.51 -7.67
C SER A 9 -4.40 10.25 -8.52
N LEU A 10 -5.31 9.29 -8.43
CA LEU A 10 -5.26 8.07 -9.25
C LEU A 10 -5.36 8.38 -10.75
N LYS A 11 -6.35 9.17 -11.15
CA LYS A 11 -6.54 9.62 -12.55
C LYS A 11 -5.36 10.45 -13.09
N GLN A 12 -4.67 11.16 -12.22
CA GLN A 12 -3.54 12.02 -12.55
C GLN A 12 -2.19 11.31 -12.50
N GLY A 13 -2.12 10.08 -11.99
CA GLY A 13 -0.84 9.36 -11.87
C GLY A 13 -0.02 9.73 -10.63
N HIS A 14 -0.66 10.34 -9.64
CA HIS A 14 -0.04 10.85 -8.41
C HIS A 14 -0.49 10.09 -7.18
N TRP A 15 -0.99 8.86 -7.35
CA TRP A 15 -1.57 8.09 -6.26
C TRP A 15 -0.51 7.50 -5.33
N PHE A 16 -0.64 7.77 -4.04
CA PHE A 16 0.20 7.24 -2.97
C PHE A 16 -0.64 6.39 -2.01
N LYS A 17 -0.25 5.13 -1.83
CA LYS A 17 -0.86 4.21 -0.87
C LYS A 17 0.15 3.81 0.21
N LEU A 18 -0.19 3.99 1.47
CA LEU A 18 0.54 3.36 2.58
C LEU A 18 -0.04 1.96 2.82
N ILE A 19 0.81 0.95 2.91
CA ILE A 19 0.46 -0.41 3.36
C ILE A 19 1.02 -0.61 4.77
N CYS A 20 0.17 -0.55 5.79
CA CYS A 20 0.54 -0.90 7.17
C CYS A 20 0.86 -2.40 7.29
N GLY A 21 0.18 -3.24 6.53
CA GLY A 21 0.43 -4.68 6.43
C GLY A 21 -0.83 -5.50 6.71
N ALA A 22 -1.09 -6.48 5.85
CA ALA A 22 -2.29 -7.32 5.88
C ALA A 22 -2.44 -8.16 7.16
N SER A 23 -1.34 -8.41 7.87
CA SER A 23 -1.29 -9.13 9.16
C SER A 23 -0.70 -8.28 10.29
N PHE A 24 -0.47 -6.99 10.08
CA PHE A 24 0.13 -6.13 11.10
C PHE A 24 -0.94 -5.57 12.04
N GLN A 25 -0.92 -6.00 13.30
CA GLN A 25 -1.98 -5.72 14.29
C GLN A 25 -1.49 -4.90 15.48
N HIS A 26 -0.29 -4.30 15.39
CA HIS A 26 0.22 -3.40 16.41
C HIS A 26 -0.50 -2.04 16.36
N LEU A 27 -1.62 -1.94 17.07
CA LEU A 27 -2.54 -0.80 17.02
C LEU A 27 -1.86 0.57 17.23
N PRO A 28 -0.94 0.76 18.20
CA PRO A 28 -0.26 2.04 18.37
C PRO A 28 0.56 2.46 17.14
N ALA A 29 1.25 1.50 16.51
CA ALA A 29 2.05 1.78 15.32
C ALA A 29 1.15 2.05 14.11
N VAL A 30 0.10 1.25 13.89
CA VAL A 30 -0.87 1.49 12.81
C VAL A 30 -1.45 2.89 12.91
N ARG A 31 -1.87 3.30 14.11
CA ARG A 31 -2.42 4.64 14.36
C ARG A 31 -1.39 5.75 14.05
N SER A 32 -0.17 5.63 14.55
CA SER A 32 0.89 6.62 14.36
C SER A 32 1.35 6.72 12.90
N LEU A 33 1.48 5.58 12.21
CA LEU A 33 1.76 5.52 10.78
C LEU A 33 0.64 6.22 9.98
N THR A 34 -0.62 5.90 10.30
CA THR A 34 -1.80 6.53 9.67
C THR A 34 -1.77 8.03 9.82
N LEU A 35 -1.54 8.53 11.04
CA LEU A 35 -1.44 9.96 11.32
C LEU A 35 -0.34 10.63 10.48
N ALA A 36 0.89 10.12 10.57
CA ALA A 36 2.04 10.73 9.90
C ALA A 36 1.89 10.76 8.37
N TYR A 37 1.48 9.65 7.76
CA TYR A 37 1.31 9.57 6.31
C TYR A 37 0.06 10.31 5.80
N THR A 38 -1.00 10.42 6.60
CA THR A 38 -2.16 11.27 6.27
C THR A 38 -1.74 12.73 6.21
N LEU A 39 -1.05 13.23 7.24
CA LEU A 39 -0.53 14.60 7.27
C LEU A 39 0.49 14.87 6.15
N ALA A 40 1.26 13.86 5.76
CA ALA A 40 2.19 13.95 4.63
C ALA A 40 1.49 14.03 3.26
N GLY A 41 0.24 13.57 3.16
CA GLY A 41 -0.59 13.62 1.94
C GLY A 41 -0.80 12.28 1.22
N ALA A 42 -0.83 11.15 1.94
CA ALA A 42 -1.24 9.87 1.36
C ALA A 42 -2.69 9.92 0.84
N ASP A 43 -3.01 9.13 -0.20
CA ASP A 43 -4.39 9.01 -0.74
C ASP A 43 -5.13 7.80 -0.17
N CYS A 44 -4.40 6.80 0.31
CA CYS A 44 -4.97 5.58 0.83
C CYS A 44 -4.10 5.01 1.95
N ILE A 45 -4.76 4.55 3.01
CA ILE A 45 -4.18 3.82 4.12
C ILE A 45 -4.76 2.41 4.10
N ASP A 46 -3.89 1.43 3.87
CA ASP A 46 -4.25 0.03 3.74
C ASP A 46 -3.75 -0.78 4.94
N VAL A 47 -4.68 -1.49 5.57
CA VAL A 47 -4.48 -2.13 6.87
C VAL A 47 -5.01 -3.55 6.89
N ALA A 48 -4.63 -4.31 7.93
CA ALA A 48 -5.19 -5.64 8.14
C ALA A 48 -6.72 -5.59 8.22
N ALA A 49 -7.38 -6.61 7.66
CA ALA A 49 -8.81 -6.83 7.79
C ALA A 49 -9.18 -7.29 9.21
N ASP A 50 -8.98 -6.40 10.18
CA ASP A 50 -9.20 -6.61 11.61
C ASP A 50 -9.98 -5.40 12.18
N PRO A 51 -11.07 -5.62 12.93
CA PRO A 51 -11.92 -4.52 13.40
C PRO A 51 -11.20 -3.54 14.34
N ALA A 52 -10.29 -4.03 15.18
CA ALA A 52 -9.52 -3.17 16.08
C ALA A 52 -8.51 -2.33 15.30
N VAL A 53 -7.91 -2.90 14.25
CA VAL A 53 -7.01 -2.20 13.34
C VAL A 53 -7.76 -1.10 12.57
N VAL A 54 -8.98 -1.37 12.07
CA VAL A 54 -9.84 -0.37 11.42
C VAL A 54 -10.14 0.80 12.37
N VAL A 55 -10.53 0.50 13.62
CA VAL A 55 -10.81 1.55 14.63
C VAL A 55 -9.57 2.37 14.97
N ALA A 56 -8.40 1.73 15.14
CA ALA A 56 -7.15 2.44 15.40
C ALA A 56 -6.76 3.36 14.23
N THR A 57 -7.00 2.91 13.00
CA THR A 57 -6.77 3.70 11.78
C THR A 57 -7.69 4.91 11.72
N GLN A 58 -9.00 4.73 11.96
CA GLN A 58 -9.96 5.83 12.05
C GLN A 58 -9.58 6.87 13.11
N ALA A 59 -9.06 6.43 14.27
CA ALA A 59 -8.57 7.32 15.31
C ALA A 59 -7.32 8.12 14.88
N GLY A 60 -6.45 7.55 14.04
CA GLY A 60 -5.30 8.24 13.45
C GLY A 60 -5.73 9.26 12.38
N LEU A 61 -6.70 8.89 11.54
CA LEU A 61 -7.30 9.79 10.54
C LEU A 61 -7.97 11.00 11.19
N GLN A 62 -8.72 10.78 12.29
CA GLN A 62 -9.35 11.86 13.02
C GLN A 62 -8.31 12.82 13.63
N ALA A 63 -7.24 12.30 14.24
CA ALA A 63 -6.15 13.14 14.74
C ALA A 63 -5.47 13.96 13.63
N ALA A 64 -5.31 13.39 12.44
CA ALA A 64 -4.77 14.12 11.29
C ALA A 64 -5.68 15.27 10.87
N LYS A 65 -7.00 15.06 10.90
CA LYS A 65 -8.00 16.10 10.62
C LYS A 65 -7.91 17.25 11.61
N ASP A 66 -7.73 16.95 12.90
CA ASP A 66 -7.60 17.96 13.95
C ASP A 66 -6.31 18.79 13.79
N LEU A 67 -5.25 18.19 13.23
CA LEU A 67 -3.95 18.81 12.97
C LEU A 67 -3.82 19.45 11.57
N ALA A 68 -4.87 19.44 10.74
CA ALA A 68 -4.81 19.85 9.34
C ALA A 68 -4.25 21.28 9.14
N ARG A 69 -4.72 22.23 9.96
CA ARG A 69 -4.29 23.64 9.86
C ARG A 69 -2.80 23.81 10.18
N GLU A 70 -2.31 23.06 11.16
CA GLU A 70 -0.91 23.14 11.57
C GLU A 70 0.00 22.51 10.51
N ALA A 71 -0.41 21.36 9.95
CA ALA A 71 0.30 20.73 8.85
C ALA A 71 0.40 21.64 7.62
N GLN A 72 -0.66 22.39 7.30
CA GLN A 72 -0.65 23.38 6.22
C GLN A 72 0.32 24.53 6.48
N LYS A 73 0.37 25.07 7.72
CA LYS A 73 1.34 26.12 8.08
C LYS A 73 2.78 25.64 7.95
N GLN A 74 3.04 24.36 8.20
CA GLN A 74 4.35 23.75 8.03
C GLN A 74 4.66 23.33 6.58
N GLY A 75 3.73 23.56 5.64
CA GLY A 75 3.93 23.29 4.21
C GLY A 75 3.72 21.83 3.80
N PHE A 76 3.10 21.01 4.63
CA PHE A 76 2.79 19.62 4.29
C PHE A 76 1.56 19.49 3.38
N GLY A 77 1.46 18.37 2.66
CA GLY A 77 0.51 18.18 1.56
C GLY A 77 -0.96 17.99 1.97
N PHE A 78 -1.26 17.82 3.25
CA PHE A 78 -2.61 17.50 3.72
C PHE A 78 -3.53 18.73 3.77
N LYS A 79 -4.60 18.71 2.96
CA LYS A 79 -5.57 19.82 2.84
C LYS A 79 -6.86 19.63 3.64
N GLY A 80 -6.97 18.53 4.39
CA GLY A 80 -8.15 18.19 5.21
C GLY A 80 -9.05 17.11 4.63
N ASP A 81 -8.83 16.70 3.38
CA ASP A 81 -9.50 15.54 2.77
C ASP A 81 -8.79 14.25 3.16
N LEU A 82 -9.50 13.36 3.85
CA LEU A 82 -8.92 12.13 4.37
C LEU A 82 -8.59 11.14 3.24
N PRO A 83 -7.51 10.36 3.38
CA PRO A 83 -7.24 9.23 2.50
C PRO A 83 -8.35 8.17 2.61
N LEU A 84 -8.47 7.34 1.57
CA LEU A 84 -9.31 6.16 1.60
C LEU A 84 -8.80 5.16 2.64
N LEU A 85 -9.70 4.66 3.47
CA LEU A 85 -9.43 3.52 4.35
C LEU A 85 -9.65 2.21 3.58
N MET A 86 -8.57 1.47 3.36
CA MET A 86 -8.56 0.17 2.68
C MET A 86 -8.22 -0.95 3.65
N VAL A 87 -8.79 -2.14 3.41
CA VAL A 87 -8.38 -3.36 4.10
C VAL A 87 -7.91 -4.42 3.11
N SER A 88 -6.90 -5.21 3.48
CA SER A 88 -6.39 -6.34 2.70
C SER A 88 -7.09 -7.65 3.07
N LEU A 89 -7.54 -8.39 2.06
CA LEU A 89 -8.10 -9.74 2.13
C LEU A 89 -7.26 -10.70 1.27
N ASN A 90 -7.34 -12.00 1.53
CA ASN A 90 -6.76 -13.05 0.72
C ASN A 90 -7.81 -14.07 0.26
N ASP A 91 -7.64 -14.61 -0.94
CA ASP A 91 -8.47 -15.71 -1.46
C ASP A 91 -7.96 -17.11 -1.01
N GLY A 92 -6.84 -17.16 -0.28
CA GLY A 92 -6.26 -18.39 0.25
C GLY A 92 -4.89 -18.12 0.89
N GLU A 93 -4.05 -19.16 1.01
CA GLU A 93 -2.71 -19.00 1.59
C GLU A 93 -1.89 -17.93 0.88
N ASP A 94 -1.35 -17.01 1.68
CA ASP A 94 -0.62 -15.87 1.17
C ASP A 94 0.48 -15.39 2.14
N PRO A 95 1.71 -15.13 1.66
CA PRO A 95 2.83 -14.67 2.49
C PRO A 95 2.60 -13.34 3.24
N HIS A 96 1.66 -12.50 2.82
CA HIS A 96 1.32 -11.27 3.55
C HIS A 96 0.47 -11.54 4.80
N PHE A 97 -0.16 -12.72 4.85
CA PHE A 97 -1.11 -13.15 5.86
C PHE A 97 -0.53 -14.25 6.75
N ARG A 98 0.80 -14.30 6.91
CA ARG A 98 1.47 -15.23 7.82
C ARG A 98 2.16 -14.51 8.97
N LYS A 99 2.42 -15.21 10.07
CA LYS A 99 3.34 -14.75 11.12
C LYS A 99 4.37 -15.84 11.39
N ALA A 100 5.52 -15.42 11.90
CA ALA A 100 6.52 -16.34 12.40
C ALA A 100 6.11 -16.87 13.78
N GLU A 101 6.45 -18.12 14.07
CA GLU A 101 6.20 -18.79 15.35
C GLU A 101 7.41 -19.66 15.73
N PHE A 102 7.74 -19.70 17.03
CA PHE A 102 8.67 -20.66 17.62
C PHE A 102 8.40 -20.80 19.13
N ASN A 103 8.81 -21.94 19.70
CA ASN A 103 8.82 -22.10 21.16
C ASN A 103 10.11 -21.51 21.73
N ALA A 104 10.00 -20.37 22.45
CA ALA A 104 11.16 -19.71 23.03
C ALA A 104 11.86 -20.53 24.11
N SER A 105 11.14 -21.39 24.83
CA SER A 105 11.72 -22.29 25.83
C SER A 105 12.59 -23.39 25.20
N SER A 106 12.42 -23.65 23.90
CA SER A 106 13.26 -24.58 23.14
C SER A 106 14.50 -23.91 22.53
N CYS A 107 14.62 -22.58 22.61
CA CYS A 107 15.76 -21.87 22.07
C CYS A 107 17.00 -22.06 22.95
N PRO A 108 18.14 -22.54 22.41
CA PRO A 108 19.36 -22.72 23.19
C PRO A 108 19.79 -21.43 23.88
N VAL A 109 20.23 -21.55 25.14
CA VAL A 109 20.63 -20.40 25.98
C VAL A 109 21.85 -19.66 25.43
N ASP A 110 22.70 -20.37 24.69
CA ASP A 110 23.90 -19.88 24.01
C ASP A 110 23.63 -19.41 22.57
N CYS A 111 22.38 -19.44 22.11
CA CYS A 111 22.01 -18.95 20.80
C CYS A 111 22.37 -17.45 20.67
N PRO A 112 23.08 -17.04 19.60
CA PRO A 112 23.41 -15.63 19.37
C PRO A 112 22.19 -14.77 18.98
N ARG A 113 21.02 -15.39 18.78
CA ARG A 113 19.72 -14.77 18.46
C ARG A 113 19.79 -13.75 17.30
N PRO A 114 20.35 -14.11 16.13
CA PRO A 114 20.36 -13.21 14.98
C PRO A 114 18.95 -12.83 14.50
N CYS A 115 17.96 -13.69 14.76
CA CYS A 115 16.55 -13.46 14.45
C CYS A 115 15.96 -12.23 15.16
N GLU A 116 16.39 -11.94 16.39
CA GLU A 116 15.98 -10.74 17.14
C GLU A 116 16.49 -9.47 16.46
N LYS A 117 17.79 -9.43 16.14
CA LYS A 117 18.45 -8.27 15.52
C LYS A 117 17.96 -7.98 14.11
N ILE A 118 17.67 -9.00 13.31
CA ILE A 118 17.22 -8.82 11.93
C ILE A 118 15.74 -8.46 11.82
N CYS A 119 14.95 -8.64 12.89
CA CYS A 119 13.52 -8.43 12.85
C CYS A 119 13.19 -6.93 12.74
N PRO A 120 12.68 -6.45 11.59
CA PRO A 120 12.46 -5.02 11.39
C PRO A 120 11.27 -4.47 12.19
N ALA A 121 10.41 -5.35 12.72
CA ALA A 121 9.30 -4.97 13.59
C ALA A 121 9.64 -5.13 15.08
N GLN A 122 10.86 -5.57 15.41
CA GLN A 122 11.27 -5.91 16.78
C GLN A 122 10.25 -6.84 17.46
N ALA A 123 9.69 -7.76 16.67
CA ALA A 123 8.63 -8.65 17.12
C ALA A 123 9.16 -9.89 17.85
N ILE A 124 10.48 -10.14 17.80
CA ILE A 124 11.11 -11.24 18.51
C ILE A 124 11.84 -10.64 19.70
N VAL A 125 11.47 -11.04 20.90
CA VAL A 125 12.07 -10.55 22.14
C VAL A 125 12.49 -11.72 23.02
N PHE A 126 13.56 -11.53 23.79
CA PHE A 126 13.95 -12.45 24.84
C PHE A 126 14.13 -11.69 26.16
N ASN A 127 13.64 -12.26 27.25
CA ASN A 127 13.68 -11.66 28.59
C ASN A 127 13.15 -10.22 28.61
N ASN A 128 11.94 -10.02 28.10
CA ASN A 128 11.28 -8.73 28.13
C ASN A 128 11.21 -8.19 29.56
N ILE A 129 11.66 -6.95 29.76
CA ILE A 129 11.85 -6.33 31.08
C ILE A 129 10.53 -6.22 31.85
N LYS A 130 9.40 -6.08 31.14
CA LYS A 130 8.08 -5.86 31.76
C LYS A 130 7.45 -7.13 32.35
N ASP A 131 7.64 -8.27 31.71
CA ASP A 131 6.87 -9.50 31.98
C ASP A 131 7.69 -10.80 31.87
N SER A 132 9.01 -10.71 31.69
CA SER A 132 9.91 -11.85 31.43
C SER A 132 9.53 -12.66 30.19
N PHE A 133 8.72 -12.11 29.28
CA PHE A 133 8.30 -12.80 28.07
C PHE A 133 9.48 -13.04 27.13
N SER A 134 9.51 -14.22 26.52
CA SER A 134 10.41 -14.56 25.43
C SER A 134 9.61 -15.23 24.32
N GLY A 135 9.80 -14.79 23.08
CA GLY A 135 9.06 -15.31 21.93
C GLY A 135 8.72 -14.23 20.91
N ILE A 136 7.65 -14.48 20.16
CA ILE A 136 7.15 -13.57 19.14
C ILE A 136 5.96 -12.80 19.67
N ILE A 137 6.05 -11.47 19.66
CA ILE A 137 4.92 -10.55 19.85
C ILE A 137 4.12 -10.58 18.55
N ALA A 138 3.04 -11.37 18.54
CA ALA A 138 2.27 -11.67 17.34
C ALA A 138 1.77 -10.40 16.65
N GLU A 139 1.33 -9.40 17.40
CA GLU A 139 0.76 -8.14 16.92
C GLU A 139 1.78 -7.32 16.11
N LYS A 140 3.06 -7.37 16.52
CA LYS A 140 4.18 -6.70 15.82
C LYS A 140 4.65 -7.51 14.60
N CYS A 141 4.51 -8.83 14.63
CA CYS A 141 4.95 -9.69 13.54
C CYS A 141 4.02 -9.54 12.32
N TYR A 142 4.58 -9.03 11.22
CA TYR A 142 3.87 -8.89 9.94
C TYR A 142 4.29 -9.96 8.90
N GLY A 143 5.04 -11.00 9.31
CA GLY A 143 5.29 -12.15 8.42
C GLY A 143 6.41 -12.03 7.39
N CYS A 144 7.33 -11.07 7.52
CA CYS A 144 8.43 -10.86 6.55
C CYS A 144 9.34 -12.08 6.33
N GLY A 145 9.39 -13.02 7.29
CA GLY A 145 10.20 -14.23 7.19
C GLY A 145 11.72 -14.04 7.31
N ARG A 146 12.21 -12.82 7.59
CA ARG A 146 13.66 -12.52 7.72
C ARG A 146 14.36 -13.33 8.81
N CYS A 147 13.63 -13.66 9.86
CA CYS A 147 14.12 -14.44 10.98
C CYS A 147 14.37 -15.92 10.63
N ILE A 148 13.67 -16.46 9.63
CA ILE A 148 13.71 -17.88 9.26
C ILE A 148 15.11 -18.30 8.78
N PRO A 149 15.68 -17.71 7.70
CA PRO A 149 16.95 -18.19 7.15
C PRO A 149 18.16 -17.88 8.04
N VAL A 150 18.02 -17.00 9.04
CA VAL A 150 19.12 -16.65 9.94
C VAL A 150 19.12 -17.47 11.24
N CYS A 151 18.07 -18.24 11.51
CA CYS A 151 18.01 -19.05 12.72
C CYS A 151 19.00 -20.22 12.60
N PRO A 152 20.08 -20.28 13.42
CA PRO A 152 21.10 -21.32 13.29
C PRO A 152 20.60 -22.72 13.68
N TYR A 153 19.44 -22.79 14.35
CA TYR A 153 18.81 -24.02 14.81
C TYR A 153 17.52 -24.34 14.05
N GLU A 154 17.15 -23.55 13.03
CA GLU A 154 15.99 -23.80 12.16
C GLU A 154 14.64 -23.96 12.90
N MET A 155 14.47 -23.35 14.06
CA MET A 155 13.28 -23.53 14.92
C MET A 155 12.11 -22.59 14.57
N ILE A 156 12.30 -21.65 13.65
CA ILE A 156 11.31 -20.62 13.34
C ILE A 156 10.49 -21.06 12.12
N ASN A 157 9.20 -21.30 12.33
CA ASN A 157 8.24 -21.64 11.30
C ASN A 157 7.30 -20.46 11.00
N THR A 158 6.42 -20.61 10.00
CA THR A 158 5.36 -19.62 9.74
C THR A 158 3.99 -20.27 9.72
N THR A 159 3.04 -19.59 10.34
CA THR A 159 1.62 -19.97 10.34
C THR A 159 0.85 -18.95 9.50
N SER A 160 0.12 -19.44 8.50
CA SER A 160 -0.76 -18.62 7.66
C SER A 160 -2.11 -18.44 8.35
N TYR A 161 -2.57 -17.19 8.43
CA TYR A 161 -3.89 -16.83 8.91
C TYR A 161 -4.78 -16.61 7.70
N ILE A 162 -5.73 -17.52 7.50
CA ILE A 162 -6.81 -17.31 6.55
C ILE A 162 -7.97 -16.77 7.36
N SER A 163 -8.12 -15.45 7.34
CA SER A 163 -9.34 -14.79 7.80
C SER A 163 -10.50 -15.35 6.99
N THR A 164 -11.48 -16.03 7.60
CA THR A 164 -12.67 -16.52 6.87
C THR A 164 -13.44 -15.31 6.34
N PRO A 165 -13.34 -15.01 5.04
CA PRO A 165 -13.81 -13.72 4.52
C PRO A 165 -15.32 -13.55 4.68
N GLU A 166 -16.07 -14.65 4.73
CA GLU A 166 -17.51 -14.69 4.97
C GLU A 166 -17.89 -14.13 6.34
N ALA A 167 -17.06 -14.36 7.36
CA ALA A 167 -17.29 -13.85 8.72
C ALA A 167 -16.80 -12.41 8.90
N ILE A 168 -15.74 -12.03 8.18
CA ILE A 168 -15.02 -10.78 8.41
C ILE A 168 -15.51 -9.65 7.51
N ALA A 169 -15.89 -9.94 6.25
CA ALA A 169 -16.33 -8.93 5.32
C ALA A 169 -17.55 -8.15 5.83
N PRO A 170 -18.66 -8.76 6.31
CA PRO A 170 -19.81 -7.99 6.78
C PRO A 170 -19.46 -7.06 7.95
N LEU A 171 -18.61 -7.55 8.86
CA LEU A 171 -18.23 -6.82 10.07
C LEU A 171 -17.35 -5.61 9.73
N ILE A 172 -16.43 -5.74 8.79
CA ILE A 172 -15.61 -4.61 8.34
C ILE A 172 -16.41 -3.63 7.48
N MET A 173 -17.28 -4.11 6.59
CA MET A 173 -18.13 -3.25 5.76
C MET A 173 -19.06 -2.38 6.62
N SER A 174 -19.51 -2.88 7.78
CA SER A 174 -20.29 -2.11 8.75
C SER A 174 -19.54 -0.96 9.42
N LYS A 175 -18.19 -0.97 9.37
CA LYS A 175 -17.32 0.04 9.99
C LYS A 175 -17.02 1.24 9.08
N GLY A 176 -17.55 1.24 7.85
CA GLY A 176 -17.38 2.35 6.91
C GLY A 176 -15.98 2.43 6.30
N ILE A 177 -15.44 1.29 5.88
CA ILE A 177 -14.26 1.27 5.00
C ILE A 177 -14.61 1.82 3.62
N ASP A 178 -13.61 2.34 2.91
CA ASP A 178 -13.79 2.96 1.60
C ASP A 178 -13.42 2.04 0.45
N ALA A 179 -12.50 1.12 0.67
CA ALA A 179 -11.93 0.26 -0.37
C ALA A 179 -11.48 -1.08 0.20
N ILE A 180 -11.25 -2.05 -0.69
CA ILE A 180 -10.60 -3.31 -0.33
C ILE A 180 -9.45 -3.60 -1.29
N GLU A 181 -8.50 -4.36 -0.79
CA GLU A 181 -7.50 -5.06 -1.58
C GLU A 181 -7.74 -6.57 -1.47
N ILE A 182 -7.74 -7.28 -2.59
CA ILE A 182 -7.80 -8.74 -2.63
C ILE A 182 -6.49 -9.27 -3.16
N HIS A 183 -5.78 -10.05 -2.33
CA HIS A 183 -4.61 -10.82 -2.75
C HIS A 183 -5.03 -12.12 -3.40
N THR A 184 -4.44 -12.38 -4.56
CA THR A 184 -4.67 -13.57 -5.37
C THR A 184 -3.40 -14.00 -6.09
N LYS A 185 -3.40 -15.20 -6.68
CA LYS A 185 -2.31 -15.70 -7.53
C LYS A 185 -2.88 -16.43 -8.73
N VAL A 186 -2.12 -16.43 -9.83
CA VAL A 186 -2.50 -17.18 -11.03
C VAL A 186 -2.85 -18.63 -10.70
N GLY A 187 -3.99 -19.08 -11.20
CA GLY A 187 -4.53 -20.42 -10.95
C GLY A 187 -5.53 -20.52 -9.80
N ARG A 188 -5.85 -19.42 -9.10
CA ARG A 188 -6.80 -19.38 -7.98
C ARG A 188 -8.17 -18.78 -8.30
N LEU A 189 -8.64 -18.91 -9.54
CA LEU A 189 -9.89 -18.25 -9.97
C LEU A 189 -11.10 -18.75 -9.15
N ALA A 190 -11.12 -20.05 -8.81
CA ALA A 190 -12.21 -20.64 -8.03
C ALA A 190 -12.23 -20.10 -6.58
N GLU A 191 -11.07 -20.00 -5.95
CA GLU A 191 -10.87 -19.39 -4.64
C GLU A 191 -11.31 -17.92 -4.65
N PHE A 192 -10.85 -17.16 -5.65
CA PHE A 192 -11.22 -15.77 -5.85
C PHE A 192 -12.74 -15.63 -6.01
N GLN A 193 -13.38 -16.49 -6.80
CA GLN A 193 -14.82 -16.48 -6.99
C GLN A 193 -15.58 -16.74 -5.68
N ARG A 194 -15.14 -17.69 -4.85
CA ARG A 194 -15.76 -17.93 -3.53
C ARG A 194 -15.69 -16.69 -2.65
N LEU A 195 -14.52 -16.04 -2.60
CA LEU A 195 -14.34 -14.78 -1.89
C LEU A 195 -15.24 -13.67 -2.45
N TRP A 196 -15.28 -13.53 -3.78
CA TRP A 196 -16.06 -12.50 -4.45
C TRP A 196 -17.56 -12.62 -4.16
N VAL A 197 -18.11 -13.84 -4.07
CA VAL A 197 -19.52 -14.05 -3.70
C VAL A 197 -19.86 -13.43 -2.34
N ALA A 198 -18.94 -13.46 -1.37
CA ALA A 198 -19.14 -12.84 -0.06
C ALA A 198 -19.03 -11.30 -0.09
N ILE A 199 -18.26 -10.75 -1.03
CA ILE A 199 -17.97 -9.32 -1.15
C ILE A 199 -18.95 -8.59 -2.07
N ALA A 200 -19.39 -9.22 -3.16
CA ALA A 200 -20.22 -8.64 -4.21
C ALA A 200 -21.47 -7.92 -3.68
N PRO A 201 -22.20 -8.41 -2.66
CA PRO A 201 -23.35 -7.67 -2.09
C PRO A 201 -23.02 -6.30 -1.48
N TRP A 202 -21.74 -6.02 -1.24
CA TRP A 202 -21.23 -4.78 -0.65
C TRP A 202 -20.44 -3.94 -1.64
N ALA A 203 -20.22 -4.42 -2.87
CA ALA A 203 -19.32 -3.80 -3.84
C ALA A 203 -19.71 -2.34 -4.17
N ASP A 204 -21.02 -2.03 -4.22
CA ASP A 204 -21.54 -0.68 -4.46
C ASP A 204 -21.22 0.34 -3.35
N LYS A 205 -20.87 -0.14 -2.15
CA LYS A 205 -20.47 0.72 -1.03
C LYS A 205 -18.99 1.07 -1.08
N LEU A 206 -18.21 0.31 -1.86
CA LEU A 206 -16.79 0.52 -2.02
C LEU A 206 -16.54 1.54 -3.12
N LYS A 207 -15.64 2.47 -2.86
CA LYS A 207 -15.18 3.45 -3.86
C LYS A 207 -14.17 2.86 -4.82
N LEU A 208 -13.49 1.80 -4.40
CA LEU A 208 -12.37 1.21 -5.12
C LEU A 208 -12.13 -0.24 -4.69
N ILE A 209 -11.72 -1.08 -5.64
CA ILE A 209 -11.18 -2.41 -5.36
C ILE A 209 -9.79 -2.50 -6.00
N ALA A 210 -8.82 -2.97 -5.22
CA ALA A 210 -7.49 -3.30 -5.71
C ALA A 210 -7.34 -4.84 -5.78
N ILE A 211 -6.87 -5.35 -6.91
CA ILE A 211 -6.50 -6.76 -7.07
C ILE A 211 -4.98 -6.84 -7.04
N SER A 212 -4.45 -7.47 -6.00
CA SER A 212 -3.02 -7.66 -5.80
C SER A 212 -2.61 -9.04 -6.28
N CYS A 213 -1.71 -9.10 -7.27
CA CYS A 213 -1.25 -10.37 -7.84
C CYS A 213 0.25 -10.30 -8.18
N ASN A 214 0.94 -11.42 -7.95
CA ASN A 214 2.34 -11.59 -8.32
C ASN A 214 2.51 -11.89 -9.81
N ASP A 215 3.73 -11.79 -10.30
CA ASP A 215 4.05 -12.28 -11.64
C ASP A 215 3.89 -13.80 -11.74
N GLY A 216 3.51 -14.28 -12.91
CA GLY A 216 3.27 -15.68 -13.18
C GLY A 216 2.99 -15.96 -14.66
N LYS A 217 3.16 -17.22 -15.04
CA LYS A 217 2.77 -17.71 -16.37
C LYS A 217 1.24 -17.62 -16.50
N GLY A 218 0.73 -16.97 -17.54
CA GLY A 218 -0.72 -16.78 -17.74
C GLY A 218 -1.33 -15.64 -16.92
N LEU A 219 -0.51 -14.76 -16.34
CA LEU A 219 -1.00 -13.64 -15.52
C LEU A 219 -2.06 -12.78 -16.24
N ILE A 220 -1.83 -12.40 -17.49
CA ILE A 220 -2.74 -11.48 -18.18
C ILE A 220 -4.12 -12.13 -18.40
N ASP A 221 -4.14 -13.38 -18.86
CA ASP A 221 -5.38 -14.15 -19.01
C ASP A 221 -6.11 -14.31 -17.67
N TYR A 222 -5.35 -14.51 -16.59
CA TYR A 222 -5.89 -14.60 -15.24
C TYR A 222 -6.53 -13.28 -14.75
N LEU A 223 -5.85 -12.15 -14.97
CA LEU A 223 -6.40 -10.83 -14.62
C LEU A 223 -7.63 -10.49 -15.46
N GLN A 224 -7.65 -10.86 -16.75
CA GLN A 224 -8.84 -10.73 -17.61
C GLN A 224 -10.00 -11.57 -17.08
N ALA A 225 -9.76 -12.83 -16.69
CA ALA A 225 -10.80 -13.67 -16.11
C ALA A 225 -11.35 -13.13 -14.78
N ILE A 226 -10.49 -12.51 -13.94
CA ILE A 226 -10.95 -11.79 -12.75
C ILE A 226 -11.80 -10.59 -13.13
N TYR A 227 -11.38 -9.79 -14.12
CA TYR A 227 -12.15 -8.65 -14.58
C TYR A 227 -13.56 -9.07 -15.02
N ASP A 228 -13.66 -10.09 -15.87
CA ASP A 228 -14.94 -10.60 -16.38
C ASP A 228 -15.85 -11.12 -15.26
N LEU A 229 -15.26 -11.59 -14.15
CA LEU A 229 -15.98 -12.10 -12.99
C LEU A 229 -16.53 -11.00 -12.08
N ILE A 230 -15.83 -9.87 -11.95
CA ILE A 230 -16.22 -8.81 -11.00
C ILE A 230 -17.16 -7.76 -11.60
N ILE A 231 -17.13 -7.57 -12.91
CA ILE A 231 -18.02 -6.62 -13.60
C ILE A 231 -19.51 -6.93 -13.34
N PRO A 232 -20.37 -5.89 -13.18
CA PRO A 232 -20.12 -4.47 -13.46
C PRO A 232 -19.45 -3.70 -12.31
N HIS A 233 -18.99 -4.35 -11.24
CA HIS A 233 -18.35 -3.69 -10.09
C HIS A 233 -16.83 -3.96 -10.04
N PRO A 234 -16.02 -3.07 -9.48
CA PRO A 234 -16.33 -1.73 -8.95
C PRO A 234 -16.33 -0.64 -10.02
N GLU A 235 -16.72 0.59 -9.65
CA GLU A 235 -16.52 1.78 -10.50
C GLU A 235 -15.02 2.04 -10.77
N ILE A 236 -14.16 1.76 -9.79
CA ILE A 236 -12.71 1.98 -9.89
C ILE A 236 -11.95 0.73 -9.49
N LEU A 237 -11.17 0.21 -10.44
CA LEU A 237 -10.32 -0.96 -10.29
C LEU A 237 -8.84 -0.58 -10.33
N ILE A 238 -8.06 -1.08 -9.37
CA ILE A 238 -6.60 -1.03 -9.39
C ILE A 238 -6.05 -2.44 -9.60
N TRP A 239 -5.21 -2.61 -10.60
CA TRP A 239 -4.28 -3.73 -10.70
C TRP A 239 -3.03 -3.40 -9.90
N GLN A 240 -2.94 -3.95 -8.68
CA GLN A 240 -1.75 -3.81 -7.86
C GLN A 240 -0.75 -4.90 -8.24
N THR A 241 0.35 -4.49 -8.87
CA THR A 241 1.42 -5.40 -9.27
C THR A 241 2.34 -5.65 -8.11
N ASP A 242 2.18 -6.80 -7.44
CA ASP A 242 3.00 -7.17 -6.29
C ASP A 242 4.29 -7.85 -6.77
N GLY A 243 5.32 -7.03 -7.00
CA GLY A 243 6.57 -7.46 -7.61
C GLY A 243 7.37 -8.45 -6.75
N ARG A 244 8.16 -7.93 -5.81
CA ARG A 244 8.95 -8.74 -4.87
C ARG A 244 8.33 -8.70 -3.47
N SER A 245 7.27 -9.46 -3.28
CA SER A 245 6.52 -9.57 -2.02
C SER A 245 7.43 -9.83 -0.83
N MET A 246 7.14 -9.16 0.29
CA MET A 246 7.65 -9.53 1.62
C MET A 246 9.17 -9.68 1.77
N SER A 247 9.97 -9.26 0.80
CA SER A 247 11.43 -9.42 0.85
C SER A 247 12.07 -8.66 2.01
N GLY A 248 11.39 -7.58 2.46
CA GLY A 248 11.89 -6.56 3.36
C GLY A 248 13.21 -5.92 2.89
N ASP A 249 13.68 -6.29 1.70
CA ASP A 249 14.92 -5.82 1.10
C ASP A 249 14.60 -4.44 0.54
N ILE A 250 15.20 -3.45 1.18
CA ILE A 250 15.02 -2.04 0.84
C ILE A 250 16.01 -1.59 -0.24
N GLY A 251 16.87 -2.49 -0.73
CA GLY A 251 17.86 -2.21 -1.76
C GLY A 251 17.26 -1.95 -3.15
N ASN A 252 18.04 -1.32 -4.01
CA ASN A 252 17.60 -0.80 -5.32
C ASN A 252 17.07 -1.89 -6.26
N GLY A 253 17.55 -3.14 -6.12
CA GLY A 253 17.16 -4.26 -6.96
C GLY A 253 15.71 -4.71 -6.80
N THR A 254 15.06 -4.44 -5.66
CA THR A 254 13.68 -4.89 -5.40
C THR A 254 12.65 -4.16 -6.25
N THR A 255 12.89 -2.87 -6.52
CA THR A 255 12.05 -2.01 -7.36
C THR A 255 11.96 -2.50 -8.80
N ILE A 256 13.00 -3.15 -9.33
CA ILE A 256 13.06 -3.57 -10.74
C ILE A 256 11.98 -4.61 -11.06
N ALA A 257 11.73 -5.55 -10.15
CA ALA A 257 10.70 -6.57 -10.33
C ALA A 257 9.30 -5.95 -10.40
N GLY A 258 9.00 -5.03 -9.48
CA GLY A 258 7.74 -4.28 -9.48
C GLY A 258 7.53 -3.49 -10.78
N ILE A 259 8.55 -2.76 -11.23
CA ILE A 259 8.46 -1.98 -12.48
C ILE A 259 8.21 -2.89 -13.70
N LYS A 260 8.94 -4.01 -13.83
CA LYS A 260 8.75 -4.95 -14.94
C LYS A 260 7.35 -5.54 -14.97
N LEU A 261 6.83 -5.91 -13.81
CA LEU A 261 5.47 -6.42 -13.68
C LEU A 261 4.43 -5.34 -14.04
N GLY A 262 4.63 -4.10 -13.57
CA GLY A 262 3.84 -2.94 -13.96
C GLY A 262 3.79 -2.72 -15.47
N GLN A 263 4.94 -2.74 -16.13
CA GLN A 263 5.02 -2.62 -17.59
C GLN A 263 4.28 -3.75 -18.32
N LYS A 264 4.42 -5.00 -17.83
CA LYS A 264 3.71 -6.16 -18.38
C LYS A 264 2.18 -5.98 -18.31
N VAL A 265 1.66 -5.52 -17.17
CA VAL A 265 0.22 -5.30 -16.99
C VAL A 265 -0.28 -4.08 -17.78
N LEU A 266 0.50 -2.99 -17.82
CA LEU A 266 0.18 -1.81 -18.64
C LEU A 266 0.10 -2.17 -20.13
N ALA A 267 1.03 -2.99 -20.63
CA ALA A 267 1.05 -3.42 -22.03
C ALA A 267 -0.16 -4.28 -22.42
N ALA A 268 -0.81 -4.94 -21.46
CA ALA A 268 -2.03 -5.72 -21.69
C ALA A 268 -3.27 -4.84 -21.89
N ASN A 269 -3.22 -3.56 -21.51
CA ASN A 269 -4.31 -2.60 -21.68
C ASN A 269 -5.65 -3.08 -21.09
N LEU A 270 -5.59 -3.76 -19.94
CA LEU A 270 -6.77 -4.18 -19.18
C LEU A 270 -7.49 -2.94 -18.62
N PRO A 271 -8.84 -2.95 -18.55
CA PRO A 271 -9.57 -1.87 -17.88
C PRO A 271 -9.15 -1.74 -16.41
N GLY A 272 -8.90 -0.52 -15.97
CA GLY A 272 -8.43 -0.20 -14.61
C GLY A 272 -7.10 0.55 -14.58
N TYR A 273 -6.68 0.93 -13.39
CA TYR A 273 -5.43 1.64 -13.14
C TYR A 273 -4.34 0.67 -12.68
N VAL A 274 -3.08 0.92 -13.05
CA VAL A 274 -1.95 0.08 -12.59
C VAL A 274 -1.20 0.79 -11.48
N GLN A 275 -1.01 0.10 -10.36
CA GLN A 275 -0.25 0.59 -9.20
C GLN A 275 0.89 -0.38 -8.87
N LEU A 276 2.09 0.15 -8.67
CA LEU A 276 3.21 -0.68 -8.20
C LEU A 276 3.12 -0.98 -6.70
N ALA A 277 3.37 -2.22 -6.32
CA ALA A 277 3.64 -2.65 -4.96
C ALA A 277 4.75 -3.72 -4.95
N GLY A 278 5.13 -4.21 -3.77
CA GLY A 278 6.12 -5.29 -3.64
C GLY A 278 7.54 -4.88 -4.06
N GLY A 279 8.36 -4.42 -3.10
CA GLY A 279 9.73 -3.97 -3.36
C GLY A 279 9.85 -2.47 -3.70
N THR A 280 8.84 -1.68 -3.39
CA THR A 280 8.83 -0.23 -3.56
C THR A 280 9.60 0.48 -2.44
N ASN A 281 10.38 1.49 -2.80
CA ASN A 281 11.25 2.26 -1.90
C ASN A 281 11.51 3.67 -2.47
N SER A 282 12.42 4.44 -1.85
CA SER A 282 12.78 5.79 -2.29
C SER A 282 13.32 5.89 -3.72
N TYR A 283 13.72 4.78 -4.35
CA TYR A 283 14.20 4.77 -5.74
C TYR A 283 13.09 4.53 -6.75
N THR A 284 11.91 4.05 -6.32
CA THR A 284 10.82 3.66 -7.22
C THR A 284 10.34 4.83 -8.08
N VAL A 285 9.95 5.95 -7.45
CA VAL A 285 9.42 7.10 -8.20
C VAL A 285 10.50 7.77 -9.06
N PRO A 286 11.72 8.05 -8.57
CA PRO A 286 12.81 8.53 -9.43
C PRO A 286 13.07 7.62 -10.63
N LYS A 287 13.02 6.30 -10.43
CA LYS A 287 13.23 5.35 -11.52
C LYS A 287 12.09 5.40 -12.53
N LEU A 288 10.82 5.42 -12.09
CA LEU A 288 9.66 5.56 -12.98
C LEU A 288 9.72 6.85 -13.81
N LYS A 289 10.11 7.99 -13.20
CA LYS A 289 10.34 9.25 -13.92
C LYS A 289 11.42 9.08 -15.00
N SER A 290 12.57 8.48 -14.65
CA SER A 290 13.70 8.32 -15.58
C SER A 290 13.39 7.46 -16.82
N ILE A 291 12.33 6.64 -16.76
CA ILE A 291 11.92 5.75 -17.86
C ILE A 291 10.57 6.14 -18.46
N GLY A 292 10.04 7.32 -18.13
CA GLY A 292 8.80 7.85 -18.73
C GLY A 292 7.54 7.06 -18.39
N LEU A 293 7.50 6.39 -17.23
CA LEU A 293 6.33 5.61 -16.80
C LEU A 293 5.39 6.35 -15.85
N LEU A 294 5.70 7.62 -15.52
CA LEU A 294 4.76 8.51 -14.84
C LEU A 294 4.15 9.47 -15.83
N LYS A 295 2.94 9.93 -15.54
CA LYS A 295 2.25 10.93 -16.35
C LYS A 295 3.04 12.25 -16.28
N GLU A 296 3.38 12.80 -17.43
CA GLU A 296 3.97 14.14 -17.50
C GLU A 296 2.92 15.17 -17.05
N SER A 297 3.35 16.11 -16.21
CA SER A 297 2.59 17.30 -15.86
C SER A 297 2.43 18.12 -17.14
N GLY A 298 1.25 18.02 -17.76
CA GLY A 298 1.00 18.57 -19.08
C GLY A 298 1.44 20.03 -19.19
N GLU A 299 2.38 20.29 -20.11
CA GLU A 299 2.51 21.60 -20.72
C GLU A 299 1.11 22.04 -21.17
N HIS A 300 0.69 23.21 -20.68
CA HIS A 300 -0.43 23.89 -21.29
C HIS A 300 -0.13 24.00 -22.79
N GLY A 301 -1.02 23.44 -23.61
CA GLY A 301 -0.93 23.56 -25.06
C GLY A 301 -0.85 25.03 -25.48
N ALA A 302 0.36 25.52 -25.65
CA ALA A 302 0.68 26.82 -26.21
C ALA A 302 1.94 26.64 -27.05
N GLY A 303 1.77 26.70 -28.38
CA GLY A 303 2.92 26.73 -29.29
C GLY A 303 2.86 25.77 -30.47
N GLY A 304 1.68 25.53 -31.06
CA GLY A 304 1.62 25.14 -32.47
C GLY A 304 2.20 26.27 -33.31
N ARG A 305 3.51 26.20 -33.57
CA ARG A 305 4.27 27.13 -34.39
C ARG A 305 3.70 27.09 -35.82
N GLU A 306 2.96 28.13 -36.19
CA GLU A 306 2.57 28.36 -37.59
C GLU A 306 3.84 28.46 -38.45
N GLN A 307 4.04 27.50 -39.33
CA GLN A 307 4.85 27.70 -40.53
C GLN A 307 3.92 27.91 -41.71
N ARG A 308 3.75 29.18 -42.09
CA ARG A 308 3.29 29.56 -43.43
C ARG A 308 4.48 29.52 -44.38
N ALA A 309 4.38 28.76 -45.48
CA ALA A 309 4.46 29.26 -46.86
C ALA A 309 4.74 28.10 -47.83
N GLY A 310 3.89 27.94 -48.84
CA GLY A 310 4.09 26.98 -49.92
C GLY A 310 2.82 26.75 -50.73
N SER A 311 2.42 27.75 -51.51
CA SER A 311 1.29 27.69 -52.45
C SER A 311 1.58 26.76 -53.63
N SER A 312 0.66 25.87 -53.99
CA SER A 312 0.29 25.57 -55.39
C SER A 312 -1.01 24.77 -55.44
N GLN A 313 -1.75 24.97 -56.53
CA GLN A 313 -3.18 24.74 -56.70
C GLN A 313 -3.53 23.34 -57.26
N GLN A 314 -4.85 23.05 -57.23
CA GLN A 314 -5.67 22.22 -58.13
C GLN A 314 -5.83 20.71 -57.85
N GLY A 315 -7.11 20.28 -57.79
CA GLY A 315 -7.54 18.89 -57.96
C GLY A 315 -8.86 18.55 -57.25
N ALA A 316 -9.85 18.06 -58.00
CA ALA A 316 -11.26 17.96 -57.62
C ALA A 316 -11.68 16.63 -56.91
N ALA A 317 -12.83 16.72 -56.22
CA ALA A 317 -13.84 15.72 -55.82
C ALA A 317 -13.54 14.19 -55.89
N ASP A 318 -13.83 13.46 -54.79
CA ASP A 318 -15.04 12.62 -54.60
C ASP A 318 -14.83 11.47 -53.56
N LYS A 319 -15.93 11.15 -52.84
CA LYS A 319 -16.28 9.94 -52.05
C LYS A 319 -15.65 9.63 -50.67
N GLY A 320 -16.55 9.59 -49.67
CA GLY A 320 -16.91 8.31 -49.05
C GLY A 320 -16.23 7.93 -47.73
N GLU A 321 -16.82 8.43 -46.64
CA GLU A 321 -17.06 7.81 -45.32
C GLU A 321 -16.13 6.73 -44.72
N ASN A 322 -15.96 6.94 -43.40
CA ASN A 322 -15.76 5.95 -42.34
C ASN A 322 -14.32 5.57 -41.95
N THR A 323 -13.57 6.56 -41.47
CA THR A 323 -12.52 6.31 -40.47
C THR A 323 -13.08 6.61 -39.09
N SER A 324 -13.36 5.54 -38.34
CA SER A 324 -13.55 5.53 -36.89
C SER A 324 -12.59 6.50 -36.19
N PRO A 325 -13.03 7.27 -35.18
CA PRO A 325 -12.12 8.16 -34.49
C PRO A 325 -11.05 7.30 -33.81
N LEU A 326 -9.82 7.45 -34.30
CA LEU A 326 -8.59 6.95 -33.72
C LEU A 326 -8.72 6.95 -32.20
N GLN A 327 -8.86 5.75 -31.62
CA GLN A 327 -8.65 5.50 -30.19
C GLN A 327 -7.31 6.14 -29.86
N ARG A 328 -7.36 7.29 -29.19
CA ARG A 328 -6.18 7.94 -28.64
C ARG A 328 -5.57 6.93 -27.67
N GLN A 329 -4.51 6.26 -28.11
CA GLN A 329 -3.68 5.42 -27.25
C GLN A 329 -3.17 6.34 -26.14
N SER A 330 -3.84 6.29 -25.00
CA SER A 330 -3.36 7.01 -23.83
C SER A 330 -2.06 6.33 -23.44
N PRO A 331 -0.94 7.05 -23.29
CA PRO A 331 0.26 6.42 -22.78
C PRO A 331 -0.08 5.77 -21.44
N ALA A 332 0.13 4.45 -21.35
CA ALA A 332 -0.21 3.67 -20.18
C ALA A 332 0.82 4.00 -19.08
N PHE A 333 0.50 4.97 -18.23
CA PHE A 333 1.34 5.38 -17.11
C PHE A 333 0.99 4.58 -15.85
N ILE A 334 1.98 4.39 -14.98
CA ILE A 334 1.77 3.90 -13.63
C ILE A 334 0.99 4.95 -12.86
N SER A 335 -0.22 4.59 -12.42
CA SER A 335 -1.15 5.51 -11.80
C SER A 335 -0.78 5.84 -10.34
N GLY A 336 0.00 4.97 -9.69
CA GLY A 336 0.46 5.19 -8.33
C GLY A 336 1.47 4.18 -7.83
N VAL A 337 1.95 4.42 -6.62
CA VAL A 337 2.89 3.53 -5.92
C VAL A 337 2.40 3.30 -4.49
N ALA A 338 2.39 2.03 -4.08
CA ALA A 338 2.09 1.62 -2.72
C ALA A 338 3.36 1.26 -1.97
N TYR A 339 3.47 1.67 -0.71
CA TYR A 339 4.66 1.48 0.12
C TYR A 339 4.33 0.71 1.40
N GLY A 340 4.98 -0.45 1.57
CA GLY A 340 4.83 -1.31 2.75
C GLY A 340 6.02 -1.22 3.71
N SER A 341 6.86 -2.27 3.72
CA SER A 341 8.00 -2.38 4.65
C SER A 341 8.91 -1.16 4.67
N TYR A 342 9.21 -0.57 3.51
CA TYR A 342 10.06 0.63 3.44
C TYR A 342 9.45 1.81 4.21
N ALA A 343 8.15 2.09 4.00
CA ALA A 343 7.45 3.18 4.66
C ALA A 343 7.36 2.99 6.19
N ARG A 344 7.23 1.74 6.67
CA ARG A 344 7.25 1.43 8.10
C ARG A 344 8.63 1.60 8.71
N VAL A 345 9.66 1.04 8.07
CA VAL A 345 11.05 1.15 8.51
C VAL A 345 11.48 2.62 8.56
N LEU A 346 11.02 3.44 7.61
CA LEU A 346 11.33 4.87 7.58
C LEU A 346 10.91 5.60 8.86
N LEU A 347 9.81 5.19 9.51
CA LEU A 347 9.32 5.81 10.74
C LEU A 347 9.68 5.03 12.01
N SER A 348 10.28 3.84 11.91
CA SER A 348 10.55 2.98 13.08
C SER A 348 11.38 3.67 14.17
N PRO A 349 12.45 4.43 13.87
CA PRO A 349 13.25 5.06 14.93
C PRO A 349 12.45 6.04 15.79
N ILE A 350 11.44 6.70 15.20
CA ILE A 350 10.58 7.66 15.91
C ILE A 350 9.54 6.92 16.75
N LEU A 351 8.95 5.86 16.20
CA LEU A 351 7.99 5.04 16.93
C LEU A 351 8.65 4.32 18.12
N GLU A 352 9.90 3.86 17.96
CA GLU A 352 10.70 3.28 19.04
C GLU A 352 11.00 4.30 20.14
N GLN A 353 11.32 5.55 19.79
CA GLN A 353 11.48 6.63 20.78
C GLN A 353 10.18 6.91 21.55
N LEU A 354 9.04 6.90 20.85
CA LEU A 354 7.72 7.09 21.46
C LEU A 354 7.40 5.95 22.44
N GLU A 355 7.62 4.70 22.03
CA GLU A 355 7.43 3.51 22.89
C GLU A 355 8.36 3.54 24.10
N ASN A 356 9.64 3.92 23.93
CA ASN A 356 10.60 4.00 25.04
C ASN A 356 10.23 5.09 26.06
N LYS A 357 9.68 6.22 25.62
CA LYS A 357 9.17 7.26 26.54
C LYS A 357 8.01 6.74 27.41
N GLU A 358 7.20 5.84 26.88
CA GLU A 358 6.09 5.20 27.62
C GLU A 358 6.62 4.30 28.75
N VAL A 359 7.75 3.62 28.53
CA VAL A 359 8.35 2.73 29.54
C VAL A 359 8.93 3.52 30.72
N ILE A 360 9.50 4.70 30.48
CA ILE A 360 10.20 5.50 31.50
C ILE A 360 9.22 6.24 32.42
N THR A 361 8.05 6.62 31.91
CA THR A 361 7.01 7.31 32.69
C THR A 361 6.16 6.30 33.45
N THR A 362 6.68 5.76 34.56
CA THR A 362 6.02 4.78 35.46
C THR A 362 4.78 5.33 36.21
N SER A 363 4.10 6.35 35.69
CA SER A 363 2.87 6.91 36.26
C SER A 363 1.87 7.40 35.18
N VAL A 364 0.80 6.62 35.01
CA VAL A 364 -0.57 7.03 34.62
C VAL A 364 -0.88 7.41 33.16
N LYS A 365 0.06 7.69 32.24
CA LYS A 365 -0.32 7.88 30.82
C LYS A 365 -0.39 6.56 30.06
N ALA A 366 -1.59 5.98 30.00
CA ALA A 366 -1.90 4.85 29.11
C ALA A 366 -1.72 5.27 27.64
N ASN A 367 -0.82 4.62 26.91
CA ASN A 367 -0.56 4.76 25.47
C ASN A 367 -0.23 6.18 25.03
N LEU A 368 1.05 6.57 25.11
CA LEU A 368 1.55 7.82 24.51
C LEU A 368 1.20 7.87 23.02
N ARG A 369 0.49 8.91 22.61
CA ARG A 369 0.13 9.12 21.20
C ARG A 369 1.18 10.00 20.54
N LEU A 370 1.40 9.80 19.24
CA LEU A 370 2.40 10.56 18.50
C LEU A 370 2.12 12.07 18.53
N GLU A 371 0.85 12.48 18.46
CA GLU A 371 0.46 13.88 18.53
C GLU A 371 0.65 14.54 19.90
N ASP A 372 0.85 13.76 20.97
CA ASP A 372 1.16 14.30 22.30
C ASP A 372 2.64 14.71 22.42
N GLU A 373 3.47 14.34 21.43
CA GLU A 373 4.90 14.64 21.36
C GLU A 373 5.20 15.43 20.08
N PRO A 374 5.00 16.77 20.05
CA PRO A 374 5.04 17.57 18.82
C PRO A 374 6.34 17.43 18.03
N GLU A 375 7.49 17.33 18.71
CA GLU A 375 8.78 17.14 18.03
C GLU A 375 8.84 15.81 17.26
N LEU A 376 8.42 14.71 17.89
CA LEU A 376 8.38 13.39 17.26
C LEU A 376 7.34 13.33 16.14
N LEU A 377 6.17 13.93 16.35
CA LEU A 377 5.13 14.05 15.33
C LEU A 377 5.69 14.69 14.06
N TRP A 378 6.25 15.90 14.15
CA TRP A 378 6.66 16.63 12.96
C TRP A 378 7.92 16.04 12.31
N GLN A 379 8.79 15.39 13.08
CA GLN A 379 9.86 14.55 12.51
C GLN A 379 9.26 13.40 11.69
N ALA A 380 8.24 12.70 12.19
CA ALA A 380 7.60 11.59 11.48
C ALA A 380 6.90 12.07 10.21
N VAL A 381 6.16 13.19 10.29
CA VAL A 381 5.49 13.78 9.12
C VAL A 381 6.52 14.22 8.08
N LYS A 382 7.64 14.81 8.47
CA LYS A 382 8.71 15.21 7.55
C LYS A 382 9.32 14.02 6.81
N LEU A 383 9.61 12.93 7.53
CA LEU A 383 10.12 11.70 6.92
C LEU A 383 9.09 11.08 5.97
N ALA A 384 7.83 10.94 6.39
CA ALA A 384 6.75 10.46 5.53
C ALA A 384 6.59 11.34 4.27
N HIS A 385 6.65 12.66 4.43
CA HIS A 385 6.56 13.63 3.34
C HIS A 385 7.71 13.51 2.34
N SER A 386 8.93 13.19 2.78
CA SER A 386 10.07 12.94 1.87
C SER A 386 9.84 11.79 0.88
N LEU A 387 8.93 10.87 1.22
CA LEU A 387 8.51 9.76 0.36
C LEU A 387 7.26 10.12 -0.44
N VAL A 388 6.24 10.68 0.20
CA VAL A 388 4.96 11.06 -0.43
C VAL A 388 5.16 12.12 -1.52
N SER A 389 5.96 13.15 -1.25
CA SER A 389 6.21 14.26 -2.18
C SER A 389 6.81 13.81 -3.52
N GLN A 390 7.51 12.68 -3.56
CA GLN A 390 8.15 12.20 -4.80
C GLN A 390 7.14 12.02 -5.93
N ILE A 391 5.95 11.47 -5.61
CA ILE A 391 4.88 11.21 -6.58
C ILE A 391 3.84 12.32 -6.63
N LYS A 392 3.72 13.12 -5.55
CA LYS A 392 2.76 14.23 -5.45
C LYS A 392 3.24 15.52 -6.10
N SER A 393 4.54 15.79 -6.08
CA SER A 393 5.16 17.01 -6.59
C SER A 393 5.61 16.86 -8.04
N GLN A 394 4.79 16.20 -8.87
CA GLN A 394 5.02 16.07 -10.30
C GLN A 394 4.44 17.23 -11.08
#